data_AF-A0A2T6DSJ1-F1
#
_entry.id   AF-A0A2T6DSJ1-F1
#
_cell.length_a   1.000
_cell.length_b   1.000
_cell.length_c   1.000
_cell.angle_alpha   90.00
_cell.angle_beta   90.00
_cell.angle_gamma   90.00
#
_symmetry.space_group_name_H-M   'P 1'
#
loop_
_entity.id
_entity.type
_entity.pdbx_description
1 polymer ?
#
loop_
_entity_poly.entity_id
_entity_poly.type
_entity_poly.pdbx_seq_one_letter_code
_entity_poly.pdbx_strand_id
1 'polypeptide(L)' 'MSFSCPHFDIDRDACLRLKTDCIPGRLGCVLRDNSVFSVAAEERVAQRKEEQARPDSPLLDGARRKPPSA' A
#
# COMPACT_ATOMS: atom_id res chain seq x y z
N MET A 1 4.75 -7.13 -21.22
CA MET A 1 4.58 -8.08 -20.10
C MET A 1 3.97 -7.31 -18.93
N SER A 2 2.78 -7.69 -18.46
CA SER A 2 2.19 -7.11 -17.25
C SER A 2 2.74 -7.85 -16.03
N PHE A 3 3.29 -7.10 -15.07
CA PHE A 3 3.74 -7.66 -13.80
C PHE A 3 2.53 -7.81 -12.86
N SER A 4 2.28 -9.01 -12.36
CA SER A 4 1.26 -9.26 -11.32
C SER A 4 1.95 -9.69 -10.04
N CYS A 5 1.78 -8.89 -8.97
CA CYS A 5 2.37 -9.19 -7.67
C CYS A 5 1.46 -10.17 -6.90
N PRO A 6 1.94 -11.35 -6.47
CA PRO A 6 1.12 -12.32 -5.74
C PRO A 6 0.73 -11.86 -4.33
N HIS A 7 1.30 -10.75 -3.86
CA HIS A 7 1.01 -10.18 -2.55
C HIS A 7 0.11 -8.94 -2.63
N PHE A 8 -0.29 -8.51 -3.82
CA PHE A 8 -1.17 -7.37 -3.99
C PHE A 8 -2.63 -7.82 -3.91
N ASP A 9 -3.35 -7.27 -2.95
CA ASP A 9 -4.80 -7.39 -2.81
C ASP A 9 -5.44 -6.18 -3.49
N ILE A 10 -6.01 -6.40 -4.68
CA ILE A 10 -6.63 -5.35 -5.49
C ILE A 10 -7.88 -4.75 -4.84
N ASP A 11 -8.62 -5.54 -4.05
CA ASP A 11 -9.85 -5.09 -3.40
C ASP A 11 -9.57 -4.15 -2.23
N ARG A 12 -8.42 -4.35 -1.57
CA ARG A 12 -8.02 -3.59 -0.37
C ARG A 12 -6.90 -2.60 -0.61
N ASP A 13 -6.37 -2.55 -1.83
CA ASP A 13 -5.14 -1.82 -2.18
C ASP A 13 -3.99 -2.10 -1.18
N ALA A 14 -3.89 -3.36 -0.75
CA ALA A 14 -3.04 -3.76 0.37
C ALA A 14 -1.97 -4.77 -0.04
N CYS A 15 -0.87 -4.80 0.71
CA CYS A 15 0.15 -5.82 0.58
C CYS A 15 -0.07 -6.92 1.62
N LEU A 16 -0.49 -8.11 1.18
CA LEU A 16 -0.75 -9.27 2.05
C LEU A 16 0.50 -9.74 2.81
N ARG A 17 1.68 -9.58 2.21
CA ARG A 17 2.97 -9.95 2.84
C ARG A 17 3.34 -9.04 4.01
N LEU A 18 3.08 -7.74 3.87
CA LEU A 18 3.46 -6.72 4.87
C LEU A 18 2.28 -6.27 5.74
N LYS A 19 1.06 -6.75 5.43
CA LYS A 19 -0.18 -6.50 6.17
C LYS A 19 -0.47 -5.00 6.39
N THR A 20 -0.18 -4.21 5.37
CA THR A 20 -0.33 -2.75 5.33
C THR A 20 -0.55 -2.33 3.88
N ASP A 21 -0.80 -1.04 3.64
CA ASP A 21 -1.05 -0.48 2.32
C ASP A 21 0.01 -0.89 1.29
N CYS A 22 -0.43 -1.05 0.04
CA CYS A 22 0.47 -1.36 -1.04
C CYS A 22 1.23 -0.12 -1.50
N ILE A 23 2.51 0.00 -1.11
CA ILE A 23 3.42 1.04 -1.62
C ILE A 23 4.53 0.36 -2.43
N PRO A 24 4.51 0.49 -3.78
CA PRO A 24 5.53 -0.06 -4.66
C PRO A 24 6.93 0.51 -4.40
N GLY A 25 7.94 -0.35 -4.41
CA GLY A 25 9.35 0.02 -4.21
C GLY A 25 9.80 0.17 -2.75
N ARG A 26 8.89 0.04 -1.77
CA ARG A 26 9.28 0.11 -0.34
C ARG A 26 10.11 -1.08 0.11
N LEU A 27 10.71 -0.97 1.28
CA LEU A 27 11.42 -2.08 1.93
C LEU A 27 10.51 -3.33 2.05
N GLY A 28 10.94 -4.45 1.48
CA GLY A 28 10.18 -5.69 1.40
C GLY A 28 9.27 -5.84 0.16
N CYS A 29 9.22 -4.83 -0.71
CA CYS A 29 8.53 -4.91 -2.00
C CYS A 29 9.42 -5.58 -3.06
N VAL A 30 8.83 -6.47 -3.85
CA VAL A 30 9.48 -7.16 -4.99
C VAL A 30 9.95 -6.23 -6.12
N LEU A 31 9.42 -5.00 -6.15
CA LEU A 31 9.78 -3.98 -7.14
C LEU A 31 10.94 -3.08 -6.69
N ARG A 32 11.47 -3.25 -5.47
CA ARG A 32 12.50 -2.34 -4.91
C ARG A 32 13.72 -2.18 -5.81
N ASP A 33 14.21 -3.28 -6.38
CA ASP A 33 15.42 -3.30 -7.20
C ASP A 33 15.14 -3.37 -8.70
N ASN A 34 13.87 -3.53 -9.08
CA ASN A 34 13.43 -3.77 -10.46
C ASN A 34 12.66 -2.60 -11.08
N SER A 35 12.43 -1.53 -10.32
CA SER A 35 11.62 -0.40 -10.79
C SER A 35 12.06 0.91 -10.15
N VAL A 36 12.06 1.96 -10.97
CA VAL A 36 12.33 3.34 -10.53
C VAL A 36 11.01 4.10 -10.48
N PHE A 37 10.79 4.80 -9.37
CA PHE A 37 9.60 5.62 -9.17
C PHE A 37 10.01 7.10 -9.06
N SER A 38 9.17 8.01 -9.53
CA SER A 38 9.45 9.45 -9.49
C SER A 38 9.52 10.02 -8.07
N VAL A 39 8.85 9.38 -7.11
CA VAL A 39 8.91 9.72 -5.68
C VAL A 39 9.45 8.52 -4.92
N ALA A 40 10.43 8.76 -4.05
CA ALA A 40 11.03 7.74 -3.21
C ALA A 40 9.96 6.97 -2.42
N ALA A 41 10.18 5.67 -2.22
CA ALA A 41 9.18 4.83 -1.55
C ALA A 41 9.03 5.20 -0.08
N GLU A 42 10.11 5.60 0.57
CA GLU A 42 10.17 6.06 1.95
C GLU A 42 9.28 7.28 2.18
N GLU A 43 9.29 8.23 1.24
CA GLU A 43 8.46 9.44 1.33
C GLU A 43 6.97 9.11 1.20
N ARG A 44 6.60 8.24 0.27
CA ARG A 44 5.22 7.75 0.12
C ARG A 44 4.74 6.96 1.36
N VAL A 45 5.63 6.18 1.98
CA VAL A 45 5.35 5.50 3.26
C VAL A 45 5.09 6.51 4.37
N ALA A 46 5.89 7.57 4.46
CA ALA A 46 5.71 8.61 5.47
C ALA A 46 4.38 9.36 5.28
N GLN A 47 4.06 9.76 4.05
CA GLN A 47 2.79 10.42 3.71
C GLN A 47 1.58 9.56 4.09
N ARG A 48 1.60 8.26 3.79
CA ARG A 48 0.53 7.33 4.17
C ARG A 48 0.38 7.18 5.68
N LYS A 49 1.49 7.12 6.41
CA LYS A 49 1.45 7.07 7.89
C LYS A 49 0.90 8.35 8.49
N GLU A 50 1.29 9.51 7.95
CA GLU A 50 0.79 10.80 8.40
C GLU A 50 -0.71 10.93 8.12
N GLU A 51 -1.14 10.55 6.92
CA GLU A 51 -2.56 10.54 6.54
C GLU A 51 -3.39 9.65 7.45
N GLN A 52 -2.88 8.48 7.88
CA GLN A 52 -3.56 7.62 8.85
C GLN A 52 -3.54 8.15 10.28
N ALA A 53 -2.54 8.97 10.65
CA ALA A 53 -2.40 9.50 12.00
C ALA A 53 -3.33 10.71 12.27
N ARG A 54 -3.82 11.37 11.21
CA ARG A 54 -4.69 12.53 11.32
C ARG A 54 -6.10 12.13 11.76
N PRO A 55 -6.66 12.74 12.82
CA PRO A 55 -7.96 12.36 13.37
C PRO A 55 -9.14 12.65 12.43
N ASP A 56 -9.00 13.60 11.52
CA ASP A 56 -9.95 13.98 10.46
C ASP A 56 -9.75 13.18 9.16
N SER A 57 -8.86 12.19 9.15
CA SER A 57 -8.52 11.50 7.93
C SER A 57 -9.70 10.69 7.40
N PRO A 58 -10.10 10.90 6.13
CA PRO A 58 -11.16 10.09 5.52
C PRO A 58 -10.80 8.60 5.42
N LEU A 59 -9.52 8.23 5.63
CA LEU A 59 -9.11 6.84 5.79
C LEU A 59 -9.55 6.24 7.14
N LEU A 60 -9.63 7.03 8.22
CA LEU A 60 -10.04 6.53 9.54
C LEU A 60 -11.54 6.23 9.60
N ASP A 61 -12.37 7.00 8.91
CA ASP A 61 -13.83 6.82 8.89
C ASP A 61 -14.30 5.61 8.06
N GLY A 62 -13.40 4.91 7.34
CA GLY A 62 -13.74 3.75 6.49
C GLY A 62 -12.77 2.55 6.53
N ALA A 63 -11.59 2.65 7.17
CA ALA A 63 -10.56 1.60 7.11
C ALA A 63 -10.69 0.50 8.17
N ARG A 64 -11.73 -0.33 8.06
CA ARG A 64 -11.56 -1.79 8.17
C ARG A 64 -12.69 -2.51 7.42
N ARG A 65 -12.32 -3.03 6.24
CA ARG A 65 -12.96 -4.12 5.47
C ARG A 65 -14.12 -3.68 4.56
N LYS A 66 -13.83 -3.57 3.25
CA LYS A 66 -14.76 -4.17 2.29
C LYS A 66 -14.76 -5.68 2.63
N PRO A 67 -15.90 -6.29 3.01
CA PRO A 67 -15.95 -7.70 3.39
C PRO A 67 -15.46 -8.57 2.23
N PRO A 68 -14.98 -9.81 2.50
CA PRO A 68 -14.66 -10.72 1.42
C PRO A 68 -15.89 -10.86 0.53
N SER A 69 -15.75 -10.56 -0.77
CA SER A 69 -16.73 -10.98 -1.76
C SER A 69 -16.89 -12.49 -1.64
N ALA A 70 -18.14 -12.91 -1.45
CA ALA A 70 -18.56 -14.30 -1.27
C ALA A 70 -18.12 -15.22 -2.41
#